data_AF-A0A433DXK7-F1
#
_entry.id   AF-A0A433DXK7-F1
#
_cell.length_a   1.000
_cell.length_b   1.000
_cell.length_c   1.000
_cell.angle_alpha   90.00
_cell.angle_beta   90.00
_cell.angle_gamma   90.00
#
_symmetry.space_group_name_H-M   'P 1'
#
loop_
_entity.id
_entity.type
_entity.pdbx_description
1 polymer ?
#
loop_
_entity_poly.entity_id
_entity_poly.type
_entity_poly.pdbx_seq_one_letter_code
_entity_poly.pdbx_strand_id
1 'polypeptide(L)'
;MRNQTVAQQMVDVLRQAGVERIYGVVGDSLNSVVDAVRRTDGIEWVHVRNEEAAAFAAAAEAQLTGRLAVCAGSCGPGNTHLIQGLYDAHRSGAPVLAIASHIPSHQIGTGFFQETHPERLFTDCSDYCEMISTPGQMPRILRIAMQRALGNSGVSVLVMPGDVAHDKAVHPTGAGRLVTERGRVVAPASQVRELADKINTARKVMLFCGAGVRDAHAEVMALAESAAAPVGHSLRGKEWIQFDNPYDIGMSGLLGYGACFDAMHEADLVVLLGTDFPYNDFLPQARSVQVDHDAGRLGRRTVLELGVHGDVRETLRAVLPLVEAKKDRAFLYRMLRKHTRSLEAVVSPYTHDVERHTPIHPEYAASVLGELAADDAVFTVDTSMSNVWAARYLTPNGRRRVIGSFVHGTMANALPHAIGAQFANPGRQVISMSGDGGLGMLVTPPPRERGGFSLCRVGVATDQPGP
;
A
#
# COMPACT_ATOMS: atom_id res chain seq x y z
N MET A 1 17.26 -39.37 1.65
CA MET A 1 16.37 -38.19 1.73
C MET A 1 15.62 -38.29 3.04
N ARG A 2 15.75 -37.31 3.96
CA ARG A 2 14.88 -37.27 5.15
C ARG A 2 13.43 -37.26 4.65
N ASN A 3 12.53 -38.01 5.29
CA ASN A 3 11.09 -38.03 5.00
C ASN A 3 10.53 -36.60 5.20
N GLN A 4 10.66 -35.75 4.19
CA GLN A 4 10.20 -34.36 4.22
C GLN A 4 8.69 -34.35 3.94
N THR A 5 7.92 -33.67 4.79
CA THR A 5 6.49 -33.44 4.52
C THR A 5 6.30 -32.33 3.51
N VAL A 6 5.13 -32.26 2.88
CA VAL A 6 4.75 -31.15 2.00
C VAL A 6 4.87 -29.80 2.74
N ALA A 7 4.44 -29.74 4.01
CA ALA A 7 4.60 -28.55 4.84
C ALA A 7 6.07 -28.14 5.04
N GLN A 8 6.97 -29.09 5.33
CA GLN A 8 8.39 -28.78 5.45
C GLN A 8 8.99 -28.33 4.11
N GLN A 9 8.56 -28.91 2.99
CA GLN A 9 8.96 -28.46 1.66
C GLN A 9 8.50 -27.03 1.36
N MET A 10 7.27 -26.68 1.74
CA MET A 10 6.74 -25.32 1.61
C MET A 10 7.60 -24.33 2.39
N VAL A 11 7.86 -24.60 3.68
CA VAL A 11 8.66 -23.70 4.54
C VAL A 11 10.08 -23.52 4.01
N ASP A 12 10.73 -24.60 3.55
CA ASP A 12 12.05 -24.50 2.93
C ASP A 12 12.06 -23.60 1.69
N VAL A 13 11.02 -23.69 0.84
CA VAL A 13 10.88 -22.84 -0.36
C VAL A 13 10.61 -21.38 0.01
N LEU A 14 9.78 -21.11 1.02
CA LEU A 14 9.55 -19.75 1.53
C LEU A 14 10.84 -19.13 2.06
N ARG A 15 11.62 -19.89 2.83
CA ARG A 15 12.94 -19.44 3.32
C ARG A 15 13.91 -19.17 2.16
N GLN A 16 13.95 -20.03 1.14
CA GLN A 16 14.75 -19.78 -0.07
C GLN A 16 14.34 -18.50 -0.81
N ALA A 17 13.06 -18.13 -0.74
CA ALA A 17 12.53 -16.89 -1.29
C ALA A 17 12.84 -15.64 -0.43
N GLY A 18 13.48 -15.81 0.73
CA GLY A 18 13.81 -14.72 1.65
C GLY A 18 12.67 -14.30 2.57
N VAL A 19 11.63 -15.14 2.70
CA VAL A 19 10.58 -14.94 3.70
C VAL A 19 11.15 -15.21 5.08
N GLU A 20 11.08 -14.21 5.95
CA GLU A 20 11.60 -14.28 7.32
C GLU A 20 10.50 -14.61 8.34
N ARG A 21 9.22 -14.38 8.00
CA ARG A 21 8.10 -14.54 8.93
C ARG A 21 6.78 -14.85 8.26
N ILE A 22 5.91 -15.55 8.98
CA ILE A 22 4.53 -15.82 8.62
C ILE A 22 3.62 -15.30 9.74
N TYR A 23 2.71 -14.39 9.42
CA TYR A 23 1.71 -13.88 10.35
C TYR A 23 0.47 -14.76 10.36
N GLY A 24 -0.04 -15.14 11.54
CA GLY A 24 -1.29 -15.91 11.59
C GLY A 24 -1.73 -16.34 12.98
N VAL A 25 -2.90 -16.95 13.03
CA VAL A 25 -3.42 -17.65 14.21
C VAL A 25 -3.24 -19.16 13.97
N VAL A 26 -2.78 -19.87 14.99
CA VAL A 26 -2.58 -21.32 14.90
C VAL A 26 -3.93 -22.05 14.98
N GLY A 27 -4.05 -23.16 14.27
CA GLY A 27 -5.20 -24.06 14.32
C GLY A 27 -4.83 -25.44 13.79
N ASP A 28 -5.62 -26.46 14.10
CA ASP A 28 -5.21 -27.86 13.87
C ASP A 28 -4.89 -28.18 12.40
N SER A 29 -5.64 -27.60 11.46
CA SER A 29 -5.39 -27.75 10.02
C SER A 29 -4.09 -27.09 9.54
N LEU A 30 -3.45 -26.25 10.36
CA LEU A 30 -2.13 -25.63 10.11
C LEU A 30 -0.99 -26.31 10.88
N ASN A 31 -1.24 -27.30 11.75
CA ASN A 31 -0.23 -27.88 12.65
C ASN A 31 1.04 -28.31 11.91
N SER A 32 0.90 -28.98 10.76
CA SER A 32 2.05 -29.41 9.93
C SER A 32 2.92 -28.23 9.46
N VAL A 33 2.31 -27.09 9.13
CA VAL A 33 3.00 -25.87 8.68
C VAL A 33 3.67 -25.18 9.87
N VAL A 34 2.95 -24.98 10.97
CA VAL A 34 3.47 -24.31 12.17
C VAL A 34 4.64 -25.10 12.77
N ASP A 35 4.53 -26.44 12.82
CA ASP A 35 5.62 -27.29 13.31
C ASP A 35 6.83 -27.31 12.35
N ALA A 36 6.60 -27.20 11.03
CA ALA A 36 7.69 -27.01 10.07
C ALA A 36 8.41 -25.66 10.25
N VAL A 37 7.67 -24.57 10.46
CA VAL A 37 8.25 -23.24 10.79
C VAL A 37 9.07 -23.33 12.07
N ARG A 38 8.52 -23.90 13.15
CA ARG A 38 9.20 -24.06 14.45
C ARG A 38 10.55 -24.78 14.36
N ARG A 39 10.72 -25.71 13.40
CA ARG A 39 11.95 -26.49 13.20
C ARG A 39 12.93 -25.86 12.22
N THR A 40 12.56 -24.77 11.55
CA THR A 40 13.35 -24.19 10.46
C THR A 40 13.93 -22.86 10.91
N ASP A 41 15.26 -22.78 11.04
CA ASP A 41 15.93 -21.53 11.39
C ASP A 41 15.68 -20.43 10.33
N GLY A 42 15.66 -19.17 10.75
CA GLY A 42 15.55 -18.03 9.84
C GLY A 42 14.16 -17.79 9.24
N ILE A 43 13.13 -18.51 9.72
CA ILE A 43 11.72 -18.17 9.48
C ILE A 43 10.94 -18.32 10.79
N GLU A 44 10.14 -17.31 11.14
CA GLU A 44 9.39 -17.27 12.40
C GLU A 44 7.87 -17.27 12.18
N TRP A 45 7.12 -17.76 13.17
CA TRP A 45 5.67 -17.63 13.22
C TRP A 45 5.30 -16.45 14.12
N VAL A 46 4.71 -15.40 13.54
CA VAL A 46 4.22 -14.25 14.29
C VAL A 46 2.75 -14.47 14.63
N HIS A 47 2.49 -14.80 15.89
CA HIS A 47 1.13 -15.00 16.38
C HIS A 47 0.38 -13.68 16.51
N VAL A 48 -0.72 -13.56 15.77
CA VAL A 48 -1.71 -12.49 15.94
C VAL A 48 -2.93 -13.04 16.68
N ARG A 49 -3.91 -12.18 16.97
CA ARG A 49 -5.14 -12.58 17.68
C ARG A 49 -6.37 -12.69 16.78
N ASN A 50 -6.28 -12.14 15.59
CA ASN A 50 -7.26 -12.25 14.52
C ASN A 50 -6.47 -12.28 13.20
N GLU A 51 -6.78 -13.22 12.30
CA GLU A 51 -6.08 -13.38 11.03
C GLU A 51 -6.20 -12.16 10.12
N GLU A 52 -7.25 -11.35 10.26
CA GLU A 52 -7.37 -10.06 9.57
C GLU A 52 -6.14 -9.17 9.85
N ALA A 53 -5.71 -9.13 11.12
CA ALA A 53 -4.52 -8.40 11.52
C ALA A 53 -3.23 -9.00 10.95
N ALA A 54 -3.17 -10.33 10.72
CA ALA A 54 -2.04 -10.96 10.05
C ALA A 54 -1.93 -10.53 8.59
N ALA A 55 -3.06 -10.46 7.86
CA ALA A 55 -3.07 -10.02 6.48
C ALA A 55 -2.65 -8.55 6.34
N PHE A 56 -3.12 -7.66 7.23
CA PHE A 56 -2.62 -6.27 7.27
C PHE A 56 -1.13 -6.19 7.62
N ALA A 57 -0.66 -6.91 8.64
CA ALA A 57 0.76 -6.89 9.00
C ALA A 57 1.65 -7.31 7.83
N ALA A 58 1.29 -8.40 7.13
CA ALA A 58 1.95 -8.83 5.90
C ALA A 58 1.91 -7.74 4.81
N ALA A 59 0.77 -7.08 4.62
CA ALA A 59 0.62 -6.00 3.64
C ALA A 59 1.56 -4.81 3.93
N ALA A 60 1.71 -4.41 5.20
CA ALA A 60 2.60 -3.32 5.59
C ALA A 60 4.08 -3.70 5.43
N GLU A 61 4.47 -4.91 5.84
CA GLU A 61 5.84 -5.41 5.64
C GLU A 61 6.21 -5.43 4.15
N ALA A 62 5.32 -5.95 3.30
CA ALA A 62 5.52 -5.99 1.86
C ALA A 62 5.64 -4.59 1.23
N GLN A 63 4.84 -3.61 1.67
CA GLN A 63 4.90 -2.23 1.19
C GLN A 63 6.15 -1.45 1.62
N LEU A 64 6.75 -1.82 2.75
CA LEU A 64 7.96 -1.18 3.26
C LEU A 64 9.22 -1.80 2.68
N THR A 65 9.26 -3.13 2.60
CA THR A 65 10.45 -3.87 2.18
C THR A 65 10.52 -4.09 0.67
N GLY A 66 9.37 -4.06 -0.02
CA GLY A 66 9.27 -4.48 -1.42
C GLY A 66 9.46 -5.99 -1.62
N ARG A 67 9.57 -6.77 -0.54
CA ARG A 67 9.75 -8.22 -0.55
C ARG A 67 8.41 -8.93 -0.37
N LEU A 68 8.36 -10.21 -0.71
CA LEU A 68 7.20 -11.06 -0.46
C LEU A 68 6.97 -11.20 1.05
N ALA A 69 5.76 -10.87 1.52
CA ALA A 69 5.32 -11.17 2.88
C ALA A 69 4.29 -12.30 2.88
N VAL A 70 4.13 -12.99 4.01
CA VAL A 70 3.27 -14.17 4.11
C VAL A 70 2.34 -14.06 5.31
N CYS A 71 1.06 -14.35 5.09
CA CYS A 71 0.10 -14.59 6.16
C CYS A 71 -0.54 -15.98 6.02
N ALA A 72 -1.12 -16.49 7.09
CA ALA A 72 -1.76 -17.80 7.11
C ALA A 72 -3.00 -17.80 8.01
N GLY A 73 -3.99 -18.60 7.63
CA GLY A 73 -5.22 -18.82 8.41
C GLY A 73 -5.65 -20.28 8.35
N SER A 74 -6.27 -20.76 9.45
CA SER A 74 -6.73 -22.14 9.54
C SER A 74 -7.92 -22.43 8.60
N CYS A 75 -8.36 -23.68 8.52
CA CYS A 75 -9.52 -24.05 7.72
C CYS A 75 -10.79 -23.32 8.16
N GLY A 76 -11.69 -23.13 7.20
CA GLY A 76 -12.97 -22.46 7.41
C GLY A 76 -12.80 -21.05 7.95
N PRO A 77 -13.32 -20.74 9.16
CA PRO A 77 -13.31 -19.39 9.72
C PRO A 77 -11.94 -18.69 9.71
N GLY A 78 -10.87 -19.42 10.02
CA GLY A 78 -9.54 -18.80 10.19
C GLY A 78 -9.03 -18.14 8.91
N ASN A 79 -9.06 -18.85 7.78
CA ASN A 79 -8.68 -18.26 6.51
C ASN A 79 -9.71 -17.21 6.06
N THR A 80 -11.01 -17.37 6.33
CA THR A 80 -12.00 -16.35 5.95
C THR A 80 -11.81 -15.00 6.65
N HIS A 81 -11.23 -14.99 7.86
CA HIS A 81 -10.85 -13.75 8.55
C HIS A 81 -9.74 -12.97 7.83
N LEU A 82 -8.95 -13.59 6.92
CA LEU A 82 -7.92 -12.88 6.16
C LEU A 82 -8.51 -11.89 5.13
N ILE A 83 -9.79 -12.02 4.76
CA ILE A 83 -10.33 -11.45 3.52
C ILE A 83 -10.18 -9.94 3.41
N GLN A 84 -10.44 -9.18 4.48
CA GLN A 84 -10.35 -7.71 4.45
C GLN A 84 -8.90 -7.24 4.30
N GLY A 85 -7.98 -7.84 5.03
CA GLY A 85 -6.55 -7.54 4.90
C GLY A 85 -5.98 -7.97 3.55
N LEU A 86 -6.49 -9.04 2.93
CA LEU A 86 -6.08 -9.44 1.58
C LEU A 86 -6.63 -8.50 0.50
N TYR A 87 -7.87 -8.01 0.62
CA TYR A 87 -8.36 -6.94 -0.24
C TYR A 87 -7.50 -5.68 -0.15
N ASP A 88 -7.12 -5.27 1.08
CA ASP A 88 -6.21 -4.14 1.28
C ASP A 88 -4.85 -4.39 0.64
N ALA A 89 -4.22 -5.54 0.90
CA ALA A 89 -2.94 -5.91 0.31
C ALA A 89 -2.97 -5.85 -1.22
N HIS A 90 -3.99 -6.47 -1.83
CA HIS A 90 -4.12 -6.54 -3.28
C HIS A 90 -4.34 -5.15 -3.89
N ARG A 91 -5.25 -4.34 -3.34
CA ARG A 91 -5.55 -2.98 -3.84
C ARG A 91 -4.43 -1.97 -3.57
N SER A 92 -3.64 -2.19 -2.53
CA SER A 92 -2.48 -1.36 -2.20
C SER A 92 -1.25 -1.71 -3.03
N GLY A 93 -1.25 -2.85 -3.72
CA GLY A 93 -0.15 -3.30 -4.57
C GLY A 93 0.94 -4.08 -3.82
N ALA A 94 0.59 -4.64 -2.66
CA ALA A 94 1.51 -5.32 -1.75
C ALA A 94 1.69 -6.80 -2.17
N PRO A 95 2.92 -7.27 -2.45
CA PRO A 95 3.17 -8.67 -2.78
C PRO A 95 3.01 -9.57 -1.55
N VAL A 96 1.85 -10.21 -1.41
CA VAL A 96 1.51 -11.07 -0.27
C VAL A 96 1.13 -12.47 -0.74
N LEU A 97 1.67 -13.49 -0.09
CA LEU A 97 1.19 -14.86 -0.20
C LEU A 97 0.33 -15.20 1.03
N ALA A 98 -0.92 -15.58 0.81
CA ALA A 98 -1.77 -16.14 1.85
C ALA A 98 -1.79 -17.67 1.77
N ILE A 99 -1.49 -18.32 2.90
CA ILE A 99 -1.67 -19.76 3.07
C ILE A 99 -3.03 -19.97 3.74
N ALA A 100 -4.01 -20.40 2.96
CA ALA A 100 -5.32 -20.76 3.47
C ALA A 100 -5.34 -22.27 3.72
N SER A 101 -5.14 -22.72 4.97
CA SER A 101 -5.30 -24.15 5.22
C SER A 101 -6.76 -24.56 5.01
N HIS A 102 -6.97 -25.84 4.73
CA HIS A 102 -8.28 -26.37 4.42
C HIS A 102 -8.58 -27.63 5.24
N ILE A 103 -9.84 -28.05 5.21
CA ILE A 103 -10.30 -29.27 5.87
C ILE A 103 -9.59 -30.48 5.26
N PRO A 104 -9.60 -31.65 5.91
CA PRO A 104 -9.05 -32.87 5.31
C PRO A 104 -9.65 -33.15 3.94
N SER A 105 -8.82 -33.47 2.94
CA SER A 105 -9.25 -33.51 1.54
C SER A 105 -10.35 -34.54 1.28
N HIS A 106 -10.36 -35.63 2.04
CA HIS A 106 -11.38 -36.69 1.93
C HIS A 106 -12.76 -36.31 2.48
N GLN A 107 -12.90 -35.17 3.16
CA GLN A 107 -14.17 -34.65 3.68
C GLN A 107 -14.81 -33.58 2.77
N ILE A 108 -14.09 -33.12 1.74
CA ILE A 108 -14.57 -32.07 0.83
C ILE A 108 -15.81 -32.57 0.06
N GLY A 109 -16.84 -31.73 0.01
CA GLY A 109 -18.13 -31.99 -0.64
C GLY A 109 -19.17 -32.66 0.27
N THR A 110 -18.85 -32.87 1.55
CA THR A 110 -19.75 -33.58 2.49
C THR A 110 -20.55 -32.66 3.41
N GLY A 111 -20.25 -31.36 3.42
CA GLY A 111 -20.78 -30.42 4.42
C GLY A 111 -20.06 -30.57 5.77
N PHE A 112 -18.76 -30.85 5.74
CA PHE A 112 -17.97 -31.16 6.93
C PHE A 112 -17.85 -29.94 7.86
N PHE A 113 -17.46 -30.20 9.11
CA PHE A 113 -17.18 -29.15 10.08
C PHE A 113 -16.11 -28.18 9.53
N GLN A 114 -16.42 -26.87 9.57
CA GLN A 114 -15.60 -25.78 9.05
C GLN A 114 -15.34 -25.81 7.54
N GLU A 115 -16.10 -26.58 6.75
CA GLU A 115 -15.99 -26.56 5.29
C GLU A 115 -16.36 -25.18 4.71
N THR A 116 -15.45 -24.61 3.94
CA THR A 116 -15.64 -23.43 3.08
C THR A 116 -14.96 -23.69 1.73
N HIS A 117 -15.02 -22.75 0.80
CA HIS A 117 -14.32 -22.85 -0.49
C HIS A 117 -13.36 -21.67 -0.69
N PRO A 118 -12.17 -21.68 -0.06
CA PRO A 118 -11.18 -20.61 -0.16
C PRO A 118 -10.84 -20.24 -1.62
N GLU A 119 -10.80 -21.22 -2.51
CA GLU A 119 -10.55 -21.07 -3.94
C GLU A 119 -11.61 -20.23 -4.68
N ARG A 120 -12.80 -20.08 -4.09
CA ARG A 120 -13.87 -19.21 -4.59
C ARG A 120 -13.90 -17.88 -3.86
N LEU A 121 -13.62 -17.89 -2.56
CA LEU A 121 -13.69 -16.71 -1.69
C LEU A 121 -12.63 -15.67 -2.02
N PHE A 122 -11.41 -16.11 -2.35
CA PHE A 122 -10.28 -15.20 -2.54
C PHE A 122 -10.02 -14.81 -4.00
N THR A 123 -10.86 -15.22 -4.94
CA THR A 123 -10.68 -14.93 -6.38
C THR A 123 -10.63 -13.43 -6.66
N ASP A 124 -11.47 -12.62 -6.00
CA ASP A 124 -11.56 -11.19 -6.27
C ASP A 124 -10.47 -10.36 -5.57
N CYS A 125 -9.83 -10.91 -4.53
CA CYS A 125 -8.73 -10.27 -3.81
C CYS A 125 -7.36 -10.90 -4.08
N SER A 126 -7.19 -11.61 -5.20
CA SER A 126 -5.91 -12.19 -5.59
C SER A 126 -5.71 -12.34 -7.10
N ASP A 127 -4.45 -12.34 -7.54
CA ASP A 127 -4.04 -12.60 -8.93
C ASP A 127 -3.91 -14.10 -9.26
N TYR A 128 -3.89 -14.93 -8.22
CA TYR A 128 -3.69 -16.36 -8.28
C TYR A 128 -4.28 -16.99 -7.03
N CYS A 129 -5.21 -17.93 -7.18
CA CYS A 129 -5.86 -18.63 -6.08
C CYS A 129 -6.04 -20.09 -6.47
N GLU A 130 -5.27 -21.00 -5.86
CA GLU A 130 -5.30 -22.41 -6.26
C GLU A 130 -5.16 -23.35 -5.06
N MET A 131 -5.75 -24.54 -5.18
CA MET A 131 -5.67 -25.60 -4.18
C MET A 131 -4.60 -26.65 -4.51
N ILE A 132 -3.82 -27.02 -3.49
CA ILE A 132 -2.96 -28.20 -3.51
C ILE A 132 -3.79 -29.40 -3.09
N SER A 133 -4.26 -30.18 -4.07
CA SER A 133 -5.03 -31.40 -3.85
C SER A 133 -4.15 -32.63 -3.64
N THR A 134 -2.90 -32.59 -4.11
CA THR A 134 -1.95 -33.71 -4.02
C THR A 134 -0.53 -33.23 -3.72
N PRO A 135 0.31 -34.05 -3.06
CA PRO A 135 1.72 -33.72 -2.83
C PRO A 135 2.53 -33.43 -4.10
N GLY A 136 2.15 -34.01 -5.25
CA GLY A 136 2.83 -33.83 -6.53
C GLY A 136 2.73 -32.42 -7.12
N GLN A 137 1.83 -31.59 -6.61
CA GLN A 137 1.76 -30.19 -7.03
C GLN A 137 2.86 -29.33 -6.39
N MET A 138 3.47 -29.79 -5.29
CA MET A 138 4.60 -29.11 -4.64
C MET A 138 5.95 -29.59 -5.18
N PRO A 139 6.96 -28.69 -5.28
CA PRO A 139 6.96 -27.26 -4.90
C PRO A 139 6.49 -26.31 -6.02
N ARG A 140 6.03 -26.81 -7.16
CA ARG A 140 5.77 -26.01 -8.37
C ARG A 140 4.70 -24.94 -8.17
N ILE A 141 3.52 -25.29 -7.64
CA ILE A 141 2.43 -24.32 -7.46
C ILE A 141 2.82 -23.20 -6.50
N LEU A 142 3.54 -23.49 -5.42
CA LEU A 142 4.03 -22.46 -4.50
C LEU A 142 4.95 -21.46 -5.20
N ARG A 143 5.85 -21.92 -6.07
CA ARG A 143 6.70 -21.01 -6.86
C ARG A 143 5.90 -20.14 -7.82
N ILE A 144 4.85 -20.67 -8.43
CA ILE A 144 3.93 -19.89 -9.27
C ILE A 144 3.24 -18.82 -8.43
N ALA A 145 2.66 -19.18 -7.29
CA ALA A 145 1.98 -18.25 -6.39
C ALA A 145 2.92 -17.12 -5.92
N MET A 146 4.12 -17.45 -5.44
CA MET A 146 5.11 -16.44 -5.02
C MET A 146 5.51 -15.51 -6.16
N GLN A 147 5.78 -16.05 -7.35
CA GLN A 147 6.18 -15.25 -8.50
C GLN A 147 5.02 -14.38 -9.02
N ARG A 148 3.76 -14.82 -8.90
CA ARG A 148 2.56 -14.04 -9.27
C ARG A 148 2.36 -12.87 -8.32
N ALA A 149 2.42 -13.10 -7.01
CA ALA A 149 2.36 -12.02 -6.01
C ALA A 149 3.46 -10.97 -6.24
N LEU A 150 4.70 -11.40 -6.47
CA LEU A 150 5.84 -10.52 -6.77
C LEU A 150 5.77 -9.85 -8.14
N GLY A 151 5.27 -10.53 -9.17
CA GLY A 151 5.23 -10.01 -10.53
C GLY A 151 4.13 -8.97 -10.73
N ASN A 152 2.94 -9.25 -10.20
CA ASN A 152 1.76 -8.41 -10.37
C ASN A 152 1.62 -7.34 -9.27
N SER A 153 2.46 -7.35 -8.23
CA SER A 153 2.27 -6.48 -7.06
C SER A 153 0.90 -6.74 -6.43
N GLY A 154 0.66 -7.96 -5.99
CA GLY A 154 -0.67 -8.33 -5.50
C GLY A 154 -0.64 -9.55 -4.59
N VAL A 155 -1.83 -10.08 -4.35
CA VAL A 155 -2.02 -11.25 -3.48
C VAL A 155 -1.99 -12.51 -4.34
N SER A 156 -1.39 -13.57 -3.80
CA SER A 156 -1.64 -14.93 -4.24
C SER A 156 -2.11 -15.75 -3.05
N VAL A 157 -3.07 -16.64 -3.26
CA VAL A 157 -3.61 -17.53 -2.24
C VAL A 157 -3.32 -18.97 -2.60
N LEU A 158 -2.78 -19.70 -1.64
CA LEU A 158 -2.50 -21.12 -1.76
C LEU A 158 -3.36 -21.87 -0.74
N VAL A 159 -4.34 -22.62 -1.25
CA VAL A 159 -5.25 -23.41 -0.43
C VAL A 159 -4.63 -24.79 -0.21
N MET A 160 -4.57 -25.25 1.04
CA MET A 160 -3.90 -26.52 1.36
C MET A 160 -4.63 -27.30 2.46
N PRO A 161 -5.24 -28.46 2.14
CA PRO A 161 -5.74 -29.41 3.13
C PRO A 161 -4.67 -29.83 4.13
N GLY A 162 -5.05 -29.92 5.41
CA GLY A 162 -4.11 -30.26 6.49
C GLY A 162 -3.48 -31.65 6.38
N ASP A 163 -4.21 -32.62 5.82
CA ASP A 163 -3.72 -33.97 5.52
C ASP A 163 -2.71 -33.96 4.37
N VAL A 164 -2.97 -33.24 3.29
CA VAL A 164 -2.00 -33.04 2.20
C VAL A 164 -0.73 -32.34 2.69
N ALA A 165 -0.85 -31.39 3.63
CA ALA A 165 0.31 -30.73 4.25
C ALA A 165 1.18 -31.71 5.06
N HIS A 166 0.55 -32.75 5.64
CA HIS A 166 1.20 -33.79 6.43
C HIS A 166 1.86 -34.88 5.57
N ASP A 167 1.35 -35.12 4.36
CA ASP A 167 1.87 -36.12 3.44
C ASP A 167 3.35 -35.92 3.11
N LYS A 168 3.98 -37.02 2.66
CA LYS A 168 5.36 -36.99 2.18
C LYS A 168 5.45 -36.19 0.89
N ALA A 169 6.42 -35.27 0.83
CA ALA A 169 6.79 -34.62 -0.41
C ALA A 169 7.30 -35.67 -1.41
N VAL A 170 6.78 -35.62 -2.64
CA VAL A 170 7.09 -36.60 -3.70
C VAL A 170 8.09 -36.08 -4.73
N HIS A 171 8.37 -34.77 -4.70
CA HIS A 171 9.37 -34.11 -5.53
C HIS A 171 10.47 -33.50 -4.66
N PRO A 172 11.69 -33.36 -5.17
CA PRO A 172 12.73 -32.63 -4.45
C PRO A 172 12.31 -31.16 -4.26
N THR A 173 12.66 -30.58 -3.11
CA THR A 173 12.49 -29.13 -2.88
C THR A 173 13.15 -28.34 -4.00
N GLY A 174 14.36 -28.74 -4.40
CA GLY A 174 15.15 -28.04 -5.41
C GLY A 174 15.54 -26.63 -4.96
N ALA A 175 16.33 -25.95 -5.80
CA ALA A 175 16.59 -24.52 -5.66
C ALA A 175 15.82 -23.77 -6.74
N GLY A 176 15.29 -22.60 -6.40
CA GLY A 176 14.65 -21.70 -7.36
C GLY A 176 14.92 -20.26 -6.98
N ARG A 177 15.15 -19.39 -7.97
CA ARG A 177 15.30 -17.96 -7.77
C ARG A 177 14.02 -17.27 -8.24
N LEU A 178 13.40 -16.50 -7.36
CA LEU A 178 12.32 -15.60 -7.73
C LEU A 178 12.90 -14.36 -8.41
N VAL A 179 12.19 -13.85 -9.42
CA VAL A 179 12.52 -12.57 -10.05
C VAL A 179 11.90 -11.47 -9.20
N THR A 180 12.76 -10.72 -8.53
CA THR A 180 12.38 -9.59 -7.65
C THR A 180 12.68 -8.23 -8.28
N GLU A 181 13.56 -8.18 -9.28
CA GLU A 181 13.87 -6.98 -10.05
C GLU A 181 12.92 -6.86 -11.24
N ARG A 182 12.26 -5.70 -11.38
CA ARG A 182 11.31 -5.45 -12.45
C ARG A 182 11.94 -4.65 -13.58
N GLY A 183 11.65 -5.04 -14.82
CA GLY A 183 11.87 -4.17 -15.98
C GLY A 183 10.97 -2.92 -15.91
N ARG A 184 11.39 -1.84 -16.57
CA ARG A 184 10.59 -0.62 -16.74
C ARG A 184 9.98 -0.60 -18.15
N VAL A 185 8.72 -0.19 -18.24
CA VAL A 185 8.04 0.02 -19.52
C VAL A 185 8.53 1.34 -20.11
N VAL A 186 9.08 1.33 -21.32
CA VAL A 186 9.53 2.54 -22.02
C VAL A 186 8.48 2.96 -23.04
N ALA A 187 8.04 4.21 -22.96
CA ALA A 187 7.03 4.75 -23.87
C ALA A 187 7.52 4.79 -25.33
N PRO A 188 6.65 4.48 -26.32
CA PRO A 188 6.96 4.68 -27.73
C PRO A 188 7.39 6.12 -28.04
N ALA A 189 8.41 6.28 -28.89
CA ALA A 189 8.94 7.61 -29.23
C ALA A 189 7.89 8.56 -29.84
N SER A 190 6.86 8.04 -30.51
CA SER A 190 5.72 8.84 -30.99
C SER A 190 4.92 9.45 -29.84
N GLN A 191 4.59 8.66 -28.81
CA GLN A 191 3.87 9.14 -27.62
C GLN A 191 4.70 10.16 -26.84
N VAL A 192 6.01 9.94 -26.73
CA VAL A 192 6.95 10.89 -26.10
C VAL A 192 6.92 12.24 -26.81
N ARG A 193 7.03 12.26 -28.15
CA ARG A 193 6.98 13.50 -28.93
C ARG A 193 5.62 14.18 -28.81
N GLU A 194 4.53 13.43 -28.94
CA GLU A 194 3.18 13.99 -28.84
C GLU A 194 2.90 14.58 -27.45
N LEU A 195 3.39 13.94 -26.37
CA LEU A 195 3.32 14.50 -25.02
C LEU A 195 4.10 15.82 -24.93
N ALA A 196 5.33 15.87 -25.44
CA ALA A 196 6.12 17.10 -25.48
C ALA A 196 5.42 18.22 -26.27
N ASP A 197 4.87 17.91 -27.45
CA ASP A 197 4.16 18.86 -28.30
C ASP A 197 2.92 19.45 -27.60
N LYS A 198 2.15 18.60 -26.91
CA LYS A 198 1.00 19.05 -26.11
C LYS A 198 1.43 19.96 -24.97
N ILE A 199 2.51 19.62 -24.25
CA ILE A 199 3.07 20.46 -23.18
C ILE A 199 3.55 21.81 -23.73
N ASN A 200 4.27 21.82 -24.86
CA ASN A 200 4.80 23.03 -25.47
C ASN A 200 3.67 23.95 -25.94
N THR A 201 2.60 23.40 -26.53
CA THR A 201 1.46 24.15 -27.06
C THR A 201 0.57 24.74 -25.97
N ALA A 202 0.37 24.03 -24.87
CA ALA A 202 -0.51 24.48 -23.78
C ALA A 202 0.05 25.73 -23.08
N ARG A 203 -0.80 26.74 -22.82
CA ARG A 203 -0.36 27.94 -22.08
C ARG A 203 -0.36 27.70 -20.57
N LYS A 204 -1.36 26.97 -20.07
CA LYS A 204 -1.49 26.58 -18.66
C LYS A 204 -1.41 25.06 -18.52
N VAL A 205 -0.27 24.57 -18.06
CA VAL A 205 -0.05 23.14 -17.79
C VAL A 205 -0.17 22.90 -16.29
N MET A 206 -0.83 21.81 -15.89
CA MET A 206 -0.81 21.31 -14.52
C MET A 206 -0.33 19.86 -14.50
N LEU A 207 0.47 19.51 -13.49
CA LEU A 207 0.84 18.12 -13.22
C LEU A 207 -0.01 17.60 -12.06
N PHE A 208 -0.54 16.37 -12.16
CA PHE A 208 -1.26 15.72 -11.07
C PHE A 208 -0.69 14.33 -10.79
N CYS A 209 -0.07 14.18 -9.63
CA CYS A 209 0.82 13.05 -9.32
C CYS A 209 0.16 12.02 -8.39
N GLY A 210 0.37 10.74 -8.69
CA GLY A 210 -0.02 9.61 -7.84
C GLY A 210 1.16 8.85 -7.27
N ALA A 211 0.92 7.67 -6.70
CA ALA A 211 1.98 6.83 -6.14
C ALA A 211 2.98 6.30 -7.19
N GLY A 212 2.60 6.31 -8.47
CA GLY A 212 3.48 5.90 -9.58
C GLY A 212 4.66 6.85 -9.81
N VAL A 213 4.72 8.00 -9.13
CA VAL A 213 5.87 8.91 -9.18
C VAL A 213 6.97 8.57 -8.17
N ARG A 214 6.85 7.45 -7.45
CA ARG A 214 7.79 7.00 -6.38
C ARG A 214 9.27 7.19 -6.72
N ASP A 215 9.67 6.89 -7.95
CA ASP A 215 11.06 7.00 -8.42
C ASP A 215 11.31 8.18 -9.35
N ALA A 216 10.38 9.14 -9.44
CA ALA A 216 10.34 10.18 -10.47
C ALA A 216 10.32 11.61 -9.92
N HIS A 217 10.60 11.82 -8.63
CA HIS A 217 10.51 13.15 -7.99
C HIS A 217 11.31 14.21 -8.76
N ALA A 218 12.60 13.96 -9.00
CA ALA A 218 13.49 14.89 -9.68
C ALA A 218 13.01 15.21 -11.11
N GLU A 219 12.56 14.19 -11.85
CA GLU A 219 12.03 14.35 -13.19
C GLU A 219 10.71 15.17 -13.21
N VAL A 220 9.83 14.97 -12.22
CA VAL A 220 8.62 15.78 -12.07
C VAL A 220 8.97 17.23 -11.73
N MET A 221 9.93 17.48 -10.84
CA MET A 221 10.38 18.85 -10.51
C MET A 221 10.97 19.56 -11.73
N ALA A 222 11.79 18.86 -12.53
CA ALA A 222 12.36 19.39 -13.76
C ALA A 222 11.28 19.73 -14.80
N LEU A 223 10.25 18.89 -14.91
CA LEU A 223 9.14 19.15 -15.81
C LEU A 223 8.29 20.32 -15.33
N ALA A 224 8.00 20.38 -14.02
CA ALA A 224 7.23 21.48 -13.43
C ALA A 224 7.92 22.83 -13.64
N GLU A 225 9.24 22.90 -13.46
CA GLU A 225 10.03 24.11 -13.71
C GLU A 225 9.98 24.52 -15.19
N SER A 226 10.22 23.57 -16.09
CA SER A 226 10.27 23.83 -17.53
C SER A 226 8.90 24.21 -18.10
N ALA A 227 7.84 23.54 -17.65
CA ALA A 227 6.46 23.80 -18.07
C ALA A 227 5.79 24.93 -17.27
N ALA A 228 6.49 25.55 -16.31
CA ALA A 228 5.92 26.52 -15.36
C ALA A 228 4.58 26.02 -14.77
N ALA A 229 4.54 24.75 -14.36
CA ALA A 229 3.33 24.03 -14.02
C ALA A 229 3.20 23.83 -12.50
N PRO A 230 2.06 24.18 -11.88
CA PRO A 230 1.80 23.75 -10.51
C PRO A 230 1.61 22.23 -10.45
N VAL A 231 1.97 21.65 -9.30
CA VAL A 231 1.94 20.22 -9.04
C VAL A 231 0.90 19.95 -7.96
N GLY A 232 -0.17 19.27 -8.35
CA GLY A 232 -1.11 18.67 -7.40
C GLY A 232 -0.83 17.19 -7.21
N HIS A 233 -1.41 16.58 -6.19
CA HIS A 233 -1.23 15.15 -5.95
C HIS A 233 -2.44 14.46 -5.31
N SER A 234 -2.52 13.15 -5.49
CA SER A 234 -3.43 12.29 -4.72
C SER A 234 -2.88 12.03 -3.31
N LEU A 235 -3.71 11.48 -2.40
CA LEU A 235 -3.27 11.08 -1.07
C LEU A 235 -2.08 10.10 -1.12
N ARG A 236 -2.16 9.07 -1.98
CA ARG A 236 -1.07 8.09 -2.13
C ARG A 236 0.16 8.66 -2.84
N GLY A 237 0.03 9.77 -3.56
CA GLY A 237 1.17 10.49 -4.15
C GLY A 237 1.90 11.38 -3.15
N LYS A 238 1.25 11.77 -2.04
CA LYS A 238 1.74 12.75 -1.07
C LYS A 238 3.17 12.46 -0.59
N GLU A 239 3.43 11.23 -0.12
CA GLU A 239 4.75 10.86 0.41
C GLU A 239 5.87 10.93 -0.64
N TRP A 240 5.52 10.83 -1.93
CA TRP A 240 6.47 10.74 -3.04
C TRP A 240 6.75 12.08 -3.73
N ILE A 241 5.87 13.08 -3.57
CA ILE A 241 5.95 14.29 -4.39
C ILE A 241 5.82 15.62 -3.64
N GLN A 242 5.33 15.61 -2.40
CA GLN A 242 5.09 16.86 -1.68
C GLN A 242 6.38 17.47 -1.09
N PHE A 243 7.35 16.63 -0.69
CA PHE A 243 8.59 17.11 -0.09
C PHE A 243 9.45 17.85 -1.12
N ASP A 244 10.18 18.88 -0.68
CA ASP A 244 11.10 19.69 -1.51
C ASP A 244 10.50 20.13 -2.87
N ASN A 245 9.20 20.43 -2.86
CA ASN A 245 8.44 20.76 -4.07
C ASN A 245 7.98 22.22 -4.05
N PRO A 246 8.68 23.14 -4.75
CA PRO A 246 8.30 24.56 -4.80
C PRO A 246 7.06 24.82 -5.68
N TYR A 247 6.52 23.79 -6.33
CA TYR A 247 5.36 23.87 -7.22
C TYR A 247 4.10 23.25 -6.58
N ASP A 248 4.18 22.78 -5.34
CA ASP A 248 3.07 22.10 -4.66
C ASP A 248 1.85 23.01 -4.48
N ILE A 249 0.69 22.52 -4.89
CA ILE A 249 -0.62 23.12 -4.64
C ILE A 249 -1.56 22.18 -3.88
N GLY A 250 -0.99 21.12 -3.28
CA GLY A 250 -1.65 20.16 -2.42
C GLY A 250 -2.52 19.16 -3.15
N MET A 251 -3.49 18.61 -2.43
CA MET A 251 -4.39 17.58 -2.94
C MET A 251 -5.68 18.14 -3.55
N SER A 252 -6.29 17.34 -4.42
CA SER A 252 -7.69 17.48 -4.85
C SER A 252 -8.61 16.54 -4.05
N GLY A 253 -9.91 16.56 -4.34
CA GLY A 253 -10.93 15.80 -3.60
C GLY A 253 -11.28 16.44 -2.25
N LEU A 254 -12.04 15.70 -1.44
CA LEU A 254 -12.50 16.17 -0.12
C LEU A 254 -11.35 16.39 0.89
N LEU A 255 -10.17 15.82 0.62
CA LEU A 255 -8.98 15.99 1.45
C LEU A 255 -8.18 17.25 1.10
N GLY A 256 -8.44 17.85 -0.06
CA GLY A 256 -7.75 19.02 -0.59
C GLY A 256 -8.19 20.36 0.02
N TYR A 257 -7.62 21.44 -0.54
CA TYR A 257 -7.84 22.83 -0.10
C TYR A 257 -8.38 23.75 -1.22
N GLY A 258 -8.81 23.17 -2.35
CA GLY A 258 -9.39 23.89 -3.49
C GLY A 258 -8.39 24.29 -4.59
N ALA A 259 -7.19 24.77 -4.23
CA ALA A 259 -6.21 25.25 -5.24
C ALA A 259 -5.89 24.19 -6.32
N CYS A 260 -5.68 22.93 -5.93
CA CYS A 260 -5.49 21.81 -6.86
C CYS A 260 -6.69 21.58 -7.78
N PHE A 261 -7.92 21.68 -7.26
CA PHE A 261 -9.13 21.51 -8.06
C PHE A 261 -9.28 22.64 -9.09
N ASP A 262 -9.06 23.88 -8.68
CA ASP A 262 -9.18 25.04 -9.56
C ASP A 262 -8.10 25.03 -10.64
N ALA A 263 -6.85 24.74 -10.28
CA ALA A 263 -5.76 24.59 -11.23
C ALA A 263 -6.11 23.55 -12.31
N MET A 264 -6.74 22.44 -11.91
CA MET A 264 -7.11 21.35 -12.80
C MET A 264 -8.18 21.75 -13.83
N HIS A 265 -9.11 22.61 -13.45
CA HIS A 265 -10.20 23.08 -14.32
C HIS A 265 -9.79 24.30 -15.16
N GLU A 266 -8.89 25.14 -14.64
CA GLU A 266 -8.35 26.31 -15.33
C GLU A 266 -7.22 25.98 -16.32
N ALA A 267 -6.55 24.83 -16.15
CA ALA A 267 -5.47 24.39 -17.03
C ALA A 267 -5.98 24.13 -18.46
N ASP A 268 -5.11 24.42 -19.42
CA ASP A 268 -5.32 24.06 -20.83
C ASP A 268 -4.88 22.61 -21.08
N LEU A 269 -4.01 22.06 -20.22
CA LEU A 269 -3.54 20.67 -20.23
C LEU A 269 -3.31 20.18 -18.80
N VAL A 270 -3.87 19.03 -18.45
CA VAL A 270 -3.61 18.32 -17.20
C VAL A 270 -2.84 17.04 -17.51
N VAL A 271 -1.64 16.91 -16.96
CA VAL A 271 -0.79 15.73 -17.10
C VAL A 271 -0.90 14.88 -15.84
N LEU A 272 -1.64 13.77 -15.95
CA LEU A 272 -1.81 12.76 -14.92
C LEU A 272 -0.60 11.83 -14.91
N LEU A 273 0.16 11.80 -13.81
CA LEU A 273 1.41 11.05 -13.70
C LEU A 273 1.26 9.93 -12.66
N GLY A 274 1.22 8.67 -13.12
CA GLY A 274 1.21 7.49 -12.27
C GLY A 274 0.10 7.51 -11.21
N THR A 275 -1.08 8.00 -11.59
CA THR A 275 -2.20 8.26 -10.69
C THR A 275 -3.44 7.52 -11.14
N ASP A 276 -4.21 7.10 -10.16
CA ASP A 276 -5.47 6.38 -10.32
C ASP A 276 -6.52 6.95 -9.34
N PHE A 277 -6.49 8.27 -9.21
CA PHE A 277 -7.37 9.02 -8.33
C PHE A 277 -8.84 8.73 -8.66
N PRO A 278 -9.64 8.26 -7.69
CA PRO A 278 -10.90 7.61 -7.99
C PRO A 278 -12.07 8.57 -8.24
N TYR A 279 -11.95 9.83 -7.83
CA TYR A 279 -13.05 10.79 -7.87
C TYR A 279 -13.07 11.53 -9.21
N ASN A 280 -13.74 10.93 -10.19
CA ASN A 280 -13.91 11.44 -11.55
C ASN A 280 -14.54 12.85 -11.60
N ASP A 281 -15.44 13.18 -10.69
CA ASP A 281 -16.06 14.52 -10.59
C ASP A 281 -15.06 15.64 -10.27
N PHE A 282 -13.89 15.27 -9.75
CA PHE A 282 -12.79 16.19 -9.47
C PHE A 282 -11.73 16.23 -10.59
N LEU A 283 -11.87 15.39 -11.62
CA LEU A 283 -10.96 15.32 -12.77
C LEU A 283 -11.61 15.98 -14.00
N PRO A 284 -10.82 16.62 -14.87
CA PRO A 284 -11.37 17.30 -16.03
C PRO A 284 -11.71 16.25 -17.09
N GLN A 285 -12.93 16.26 -17.59
CA GLN A 285 -13.41 15.29 -18.60
C GLN A 285 -12.96 15.63 -20.04
N ALA A 286 -11.86 16.37 -20.17
CA ALA A 286 -11.18 16.77 -21.40
C ALA A 286 -9.76 17.25 -21.05
N ARG A 287 -8.90 17.50 -22.05
CA ARG A 287 -7.58 18.13 -21.85
C ARG A 287 -6.63 17.37 -20.92
N SER A 288 -6.85 16.06 -20.79
CA SER A 288 -6.03 15.20 -19.93
C SER A 288 -5.09 14.37 -20.77
N VAL A 289 -3.84 14.30 -20.33
CA VAL A 289 -2.87 13.29 -20.78
C VAL A 289 -2.50 12.44 -19.58
N GLN A 290 -2.38 11.13 -19.76
CA GLN A 290 -2.04 10.22 -18.67
C GLN A 290 -0.80 9.40 -19.01
N VAL A 291 0.15 9.36 -18.09
CA VAL A 291 1.31 8.47 -18.12
C VAL A 291 1.12 7.41 -17.04
N ASP A 292 1.06 6.14 -17.45
CA ASP A 292 1.02 5.01 -16.52
C ASP A 292 1.77 3.79 -17.09
N HIS A 293 2.43 3.06 -16.21
CA HIS A 293 3.11 1.80 -16.54
C HIS A 293 2.12 0.65 -16.80
N ASP A 294 0.88 0.78 -16.33
CA ASP A 294 -0.19 -0.19 -16.52
C ASP A 294 -1.18 0.36 -17.55
N ALA A 295 -1.13 -0.21 -18.76
CA ALA A 295 -2.02 0.18 -19.85
C ALA A 295 -3.51 0.06 -19.50
N GLY A 296 -3.89 -0.86 -18.59
CA GLY A 296 -5.27 -1.02 -18.14
C GLY A 296 -5.80 0.15 -17.30
N ARG A 297 -4.92 1.07 -16.87
CA ARG A 297 -5.28 2.27 -16.10
C ARG A 297 -5.55 3.49 -16.96
N LEU A 298 -5.12 3.48 -18.21
CA LEU A 298 -5.24 4.62 -19.11
C LEU A 298 -6.72 4.90 -19.43
N GLY A 299 -7.17 6.10 -19.08
CA GLY A 299 -8.50 6.62 -19.44
C GLY A 299 -9.66 6.10 -18.59
N ARG A 300 -9.40 5.27 -17.58
CA ARG A 300 -10.47 4.71 -16.75
C ARG A 300 -11.10 5.69 -15.76
N ARG A 301 -10.43 6.82 -15.50
CA ARG A 301 -10.87 7.85 -14.53
C ARG A 301 -11.34 9.15 -15.19
N THR A 302 -10.83 9.43 -16.40
CA THR A 302 -11.20 10.59 -17.19
C THR A 302 -10.87 10.37 -18.67
N VAL A 303 -11.52 11.12 -19.56
CA VAL A 303 -11.26 11.12 -20.99
C VAL A 303 -9.85 11.65 -21.28
N LEU A 304 -9.08 10.89 -22.07
CA LEU A 304 -7.72 11.26 -22.45
C LEU A 304 -7.66 11.83 -23.86
N GLU A 305 -6.89 12.91 -24.03
CA GLU A 305 -6.40 13.34 -25.33
C GLU A 305 -5.18 12.52 -25.77
N LEU A 306 -4.40 11.99 -24.81
CA LEU A 306 -3.28 11.09 -25.05
C LEU A 306 -3.10 10.15 -23.84
N GLY A 307 -2.95 8.86 -24.11
CA GLY A 307 -2.46 7.88 -23.14
C GLY A 307 -1.02 7.51 -23.48
N VAL A 308 -0.13 7.57 -22.50
CA VAL A 308 1.27 7.20 -22.62
C VAL A 308 1.52 5.97 -21.75
N HIS A 309 1.78 4.82 -22.40
CA HIS A 309 2.08 3.58 -21.70
C HIS A 309 3.59 3.53 -21.41
N GLY A 310 3.96 3.82 -20.17
CA GLY A 310 5.35 3.93 -19.76
C GLY A 310 5.52 4.17 -18.27
N ASP A 311 6.66 3.73 -17.73
CA ASP A 311 7.13 4.17 -16.43
C ASP A 311 7.26 5.69 -16.41
N VAL A 312 6.78 6.33 -15.33
CA VAL A 312 6.73 7.80 -15.25
C VAL A 312 8.12 8.40 -15.36
N ARG A 313 9.11 7.87 -14.61
CA ARG A 313 10.48 8.39 -14.59
C ARG A 313 11.11 8.30 -15.98
N GLU A 314 11.03 7.13 -16.61
CA GLU A 314 11.63 6.91 -17.94
C GLU A 314 10.92 7.73 -19.02
N THR A 315 9.59 7.88 -18.92
CA THR A 315 8.82 8.73 -19.84
C THR A 315 9.25 10.20 -19.71
N LEU A 316 9.34 10.72 -18.48
CA LEU A 316 9.72 12.11 -18.26
C LEU A 316 11.16 12.40 -18.69
N ARG A 317 12.10 11.45 -18.50
CA ARG A 317 13.47 11.57 -19.04
C ARG A 317 13.51 11.72 -20.55
N ALA A 318 12.63 11.02 -21.25
CA ALA A 318 12.56 11.10 -22.71
C ALA A 318 11.85 12.38 -23.18
N VAL A 319 10.88 12.89 -22.42
CA VAL A 319 10.10 14.09 -22.73
C VAL A 319 10.88 15.38 -22.44
N LEU A 320 11.59 15.46 -21.31
CA LEU A 320 12.24 16.68 -20.83
C LEU A 320 13.13 17.39 -21.88
N PRO A 321 13.98 16.70 -22.66
CA PRO A 321 14.80 17.34 -23.70
C PRO A 321 14.00 18.01 -24.83
N LEU A 322 12.71 17.67 -24.96
CA LEU A 322 11.81 18.17 -26.00
C LEU A 322 10.89 19.28 -25.48
N VAL A 323 10.89 19.56 -24.17
CA VAL A 323 10.03 20.58 -23.57
C VAL A 323 10.74 21.93 -23.59
N GLU A 324 10.08 22.92 -24.18
CA GLU A 324 10.55 24.31 -24.21
C GLU A 324 10.22 25.02 -22.89
N ALA A 325 11.23 25.66 -22.28
CA ALA A 325 11.06 26.37 -21.03
C ALA A 325 10.08 27.54 -21.18
N LYS A 326 8.95 27.47 -20.46
CA LYS A 326 7.92 28.52 -20.47
C LYS A 326 8.36 29.71 -19.63
N LYS A 327 8.25 30.90 -20.22
CA LYS A 327 8.58 32.18 -19.56
C LYS A 327 7.43 32.72 -18.72
N ASP A 328 6.19 32.48 -19.14
CA ASP A 328 5.01 32.91 -18.38
C ASP A 328 4.77 31.97 -17.20
N ARG A 329 4.91 32.53 -15.99
CA ARG A 329 4.70 31.83 -14.71
C ARG A 329 3.45 32.33 -13.97
N ALA A 330 2.60 33.14 -14.62
CA ALA A 330 1.45 33.76 -13.97
C ALA A 330 0.44 32.73 -13.43
N PHE A 331 0.23 31.63 -14.16
CA PHE A 331 -0.65 30.55 -13.72
C PHE A 331 -0.11 29.84 -12.47
N LEU A 332 1.13 29.36 -12.53
CA LEU A 332 1.83 28.75 -11.39
C LEU A 332 1.78 29.66 -10.16
N TYR A 333 2.24 30.91 -10.27
CA TYR A 333 2.29 31.81 -9.12
C TYR A 333 0.90 32.19 -8.60
N ARG A 334 -0.13 32.24 -9.45
CA ARG A 334 -1.51 32.45 -8.99
C ARG A 334 -1.99 31.26 -8.16
N MET A 335 -1.76 30.03 -8.63
CA MET A 335 -2.17 28.82 -7.93
C MET A 335 -1.40 28.61 -6.63
N LEU A 336 -0.09 28.87 -6.61
CA LEU A 336 0.72 28.85 -5.39
C LEU A 336 0.20 29.85 -4.35
N ARG A 337 -0.03 31.12 -4.73
CA ARG A 337 -0.61 32.12 -3.81
C ARG A 337 -1.98 31.70 -3.28
N LYS A 338 -2.81 31.08 -4.12
CA LYS A 338 -4.11 30.55 -3.70
C LYS A 338 -3.93 29.42 -2.68
N HIS A 339 -3.02 28.49 -2.95
CA HIS A 339 -2.71 27.38 -2.05
C HIS A 339 -2.22 27.87 -0.69
N THR A 340 -1.24 28.78 -0.65
CA THR A 340 -0.74 29.38 0.60
C THR A 340 -1.86 30.02 1.42
N ARG A 341 -2.71 30.83 0.79
CA ARG A 341 -3.87 31.45 1.47
C ARG A 341 -4.86 30.41 2.00
N SER A 342 -5.14 29.36 1.24
CA SER A 342 -6.03 28.29 1.69
C SER A 342 -5.45 27.52 2.88
N LEU A 343 -4.14 27.27 2.89
CA LEU A 343 -3.46 26.64 4.02
C LEU A 343 -3.53 27.51 5.28
N GLU A 344 -3.23 28.81 5.16
CA GLU A 344 -3.35 29.78 6.26
C GLU A 344 -4.77 29.80 6.83
N ALA A 345 -5.81 29.77 5.99
CA ALA A 345 -7.19 29.81 6.44
C ALA A 345 -7.69 28.50 7.09
N VAL A 346 -7.15 27.34 6.71
CA VAL A 346 -7.69 26.03 7.13
C VAL A 346 -6.84 25.35 8.21
N VAL A 347 -5.53 25.58 8.22
CA VAL A 347 -4.57 24.91 9.12
C VAL A 347 -4.18 25.82 10.29
N SER A 348 -3.95 27.11 10.03
CA SER A 348 -3.50 28.06 11.06
C SER A 348 -4.48 28.24 12.23
N PRO A 349 -5.83 28.26 12.04
CA PRO A 349 -6.75 28.47 13.15
C PRO A 349 -6.72 27.37 14.22
N TYR A 350 -6.32 26.16 13.85
CA TYR A 350 -6.31 25.00 14.76
C TYR A 350 -4.93 24.72 15.36
N THR A 351 -3.95 25.56 15.08
CA THR A 351 -2.56 25.46 15.56
C THR A 351 -2.11 26.64 16.42
N HIS A 352 -2.98 27.65 16.60
CA HIS A 352 -2.74 28.83 17.44
C HIS A 352 -3.71 28.86 18.65
N ASP A 353 -3.29 29.46 19.76
CA ASP A 353 -4.07 29.57 21.01
C ASP A 353 -4.63 28.23 21.55
N VAL A 354 -3.96 27.13 21.21
CA VAL A 354 -4.38 25.74 21.48
C VAL A 354 -4.59 25.43 22.96
N GLU A 355 -3.84 26.10 23.84
CA GLU A 355 -3.99 25.97 25.31
C GLU A 355 -5.38 26.41 25.83
N ARG A 356 -6.13 27.17 25.03
CA ARG A 356 -7.45 27.69 25.38
C ARG A 356 -8.61 26.85 24.84
N HIS A 357 -8.33 25.80 24.06
CA HIS A 357 -9.37 24.99 23.42
C HIS A 357 -9.65 23.73 24.24
N THR A 358 -10.89 23.58 24.72
CA THR A 358 -11.39 22.38 25.39
C THR A 358 -12.74 21.98 24.79
N PRO A 359 -12.90 20.74 24.28
CA PRO A 359 -11.93 19.64 24.26
C PRO A 359 -10.77 19.85 23.25
N ILE A 360 -9.74 19.00 23.29
CA ILE A 360 -8.60 19.05 22.36
C ILE A 360 -9.09 18.85 20.92
N HIS A 361 -8.72 19.75 20.02
CA HIS A 361 -8.96 19.60 18.59
C HIS A 361 -8.03 18.53 17.99
N PRO A 362 -8.55 17.55 17.24
CA PRO A 362 -7.73 16.50 16.61
C PRO A 362 -6.64 17.04 15.66
N GLU A 363 -6.89 18.18 15.02
CA GLU A 363 -5.95 18.90 14.17
C GLU A 363 -4.67 19.28 14.92
N TYR A 364 -4.82 19.80 16.15
CA TYR A 364 -3.69 20.16 16.99
C TYR A 364 -2.86 18.92 17.37
N ALA A 365 -3.53 17.84 17.79
CA ALA A 365 -2.86 16.59 18.11
C ALA A 365 -2.07 16.04 16.90
N ALA A 366 -2.64 16.14 15.69
CA ALA A 366 -1.96 15.73 14.46
C ALA A 366 -0.76 16.62 14.10
N SER A 367 -0.84 17.93 14.32
CA SER A 367 0.28 18.87 14.13
C SER A 367 1.44 18.54 15.06
N VAL A 368 1.16 18.43 16.37
CA VAL A 368 2.17 18.07 17.39
C VAL A 368 2.79 16.72 17.09
N LEU A 369 1.99 15.74 16.67
CA LEU A 369 2.49 14.43 16.26
C LEU A 369 3.47 14.55 15.08
N GLY A 370 3.16 15.36 14.07
CA GLY A 370 4.02 15.60 12.92
C GLY A 370 5.36 16.27 13.27
N GLU A 371 5.36 17.16 14.27
CA GLU A 371 6.55 17.85 14.80
C GLU A 371 7.44 16.94 15.64
N LEU A 372 6.85 16.10 16.49
CA LEU A 372 7.59 15.22 17.42
C LEU A 372 8.06 13.91 16.78
N ALA A 373 7.46 13.52 15.65
CA ALA A 373 7.82 12.28 14.98
C ALA A 373 9.22 12.33 14.39
N ALA A 374 9.91 11.19 14.39
CA ALA A 374 11.22 11.04 13.79
C ALA A 374 11.21 11.41 12.29
N ASP A 375 12.36 11.88 11.82
CA ASP A 375 12.60 12.25 10.44
C ASP A 375 12.43 11.08 9.46
N ASP A 376 12.52 9.85 9.94
CA ASP A 376 12.31 8.62 9.19
C ASP A 376 11.16 7.78 9.78
N ALA A 377 10.20 8.40 10.48
CA ALA A 377 9.06 7.67 11.04
C ALA A 377 8.21 6.98 9.96
N VAL A 378 7.58 5.86 10.33
CA VAL A 378 6.53 5.20 9.55
C VAL A 378 5.20 5.47 10.22
N PHE A 379 4.29 6.12 9.50
CA PHE A 379 2.92 6.35 9.94
C PHE A 379 2.00 5.30 9.34
N THR A 380 1.14 4.74 10.16
CA THR A 380 -0.01 3.94 9.70
C THR A 380 -1.29 4.68 10.05
N VAL A 381 -2.22 4.76 9.11
CA VAL A 381 -3.35 5.68 9.18
C VAL A 381 -4.65 4.92 8.99
N ASP A 382 -5.54 5.06 9.95
CA ASP A 382 -6.81 4.34 9.96
C ASP A 382 -7.82 5.03 9.03
N THR A 383 -8.77 4.27 8.50
CA THR A 383 -9.81 4.84 7.65
C THR A 383 -10.79 5.67 8.48
N SER A 384 -11.14 6.86 7.98
CA SER A 384 -12.00 7.93 8.55
C SER A 384 -11.19 9.21 8.83
N MET A 385 -11.44 9.93 9.93
CA MET A 385 -10.84 11.23 10.22
C MET A 385 -9.31 11.18 10.32
N SER A 386 -8.70 10.05 10.73
CA SER A 386 -7.25 9.88 10.68
C SER A 386 -6.67 10.11 9.28
N ASN A 387 -7.38 9.71 8.21
CA ASN A 387 -6.96 10.03 6.84
C ASN A 387 -6.95 11.54 6.58
N VAL A 388 -7.93 12.29 7.08
CA VAL A 388 -7.98 13.76 6.94
C VAL A 388 -6.78 14.38 7.64
N TRP A 389 -6.49 13.93 8.87
CA TRP A 389 -5.41 14.46 9.67
C TRP A 389 -4.04 14.12 9.10
N ALA A 390 -3.84 12.87 8.67
CA ALA A 390 -2.62 12.46 8.00
C ALA A 390 -2.40 13.22 6.69
N ALA A 391 -3.46 13.42 5.92
CA ALA A 391 -3.41 14.13 4.65
C ALA A 391 -3.00 15.60 4.85
N ARG A 392 -3.50 16.26 5.90
CA ARG A 392 -3.34 17.72 6.10
C ARG A 392 -2.16 18.12 6.98
N TYR A 393 -1.78 17.31 7.97
CA TYR A 393 -0.81 17.70 9.00
C TYR A 393 0.50 16.92 8.98
N LEU A 394 0.53 15.72 8.39
CA LEU A 394 1.81 15.04 8.19
C LEU A 394 2.54 15.63 6.99
N THR A 395 3.73 16.15 7.24
CA THR A 395 4.62 16.68 6.19
C THR A 395 5.62 15.60 5.76
N PRO A 396 5.58 15.14 4.50
CA PRO A 396 6.59 14.26 3.94
C PRO A 396 7.94 14.97 3.81
N ASN A 397 9.02 14.19 3.87
CA ASN A 397 10.40 14.69 3.75
C ASN A 397 11.29 13.75 2.92
N GLY A 398 10.68 12.89 2.09
CA GLY A 398 11.35 11.86 1.29
C GLY A 398 11.84 10.63 2.08
N ARG A 399 11.79 10.65 3.42
CA ARG A 399 12.26 9.56 4.30
C ARG A 399 11.12 8.91 5.09
N ARG A 400 10.19 9.72 5.60
CA ARG A 400 8.96 9.27 6.24
C ARG A 400 8.12 8.42 5.28
N ARG A 401 7.43 7.43 5.82
CA ARG A 401 6.50 6.58 5.06
C ARG A 401 5.09 6.70 5.63
N VAL A 402 4.08 6.62 4.78
CA VAL A 402 2.67 6.65 5.18
C VAL A 402 1.92 5.48 4.56
N ILE A 403 1.37 4.61 5.40
CA ILE A 403 0.64 3.41 5.00
C ILE A 403 -0.79 3.50 5.52
N GLY A 404 -1.74 3.05 4.74
CA GLY A 404 -3.11 2.94 5.16
C GLY A 404 -3.94 2.28 4.07
N SER A 405 -5.19 1.94 4.41
CA SER A 405 -6.13 1.36 3.46
C SER A 405 -6.75 2.44 2.55
N PHE A 406 -5.92 3.10 1.75
CA PHE A 406 -6.32 4.27 0.95
C PHE A 406 -7.14 3.93 -0.31
N VAL A 407 -7.11 2.67 -0.75
CA VAL A 407 -7.88 2.20 -1.93
C VAL A 407 -9.01 1.27 -1.52
N HIS A 408 -8.76 0.34 -0.59
CA HIS A 408 -9.81 -0.54 -0.10
C HIS A 408 -10.80 0.18 0.82
N GLY A 409 -10.32 1.12 1.63
CA GLY A 409 -11.13 1.89 2.58
C GLY A 409 -11.64 1.10 3.78
N THR A 410 -10.96 0.02 4.20
CA THR A 410 -11.33 -0.71 5.42
C THR A 410 -10.82 0.01 6.67
N MET A 411 -11.65 0.04 7.71
CA MET A 411 -11.27 0.50 9.06
C MET A 411 -10.38 -0.53 9.74
N ALA A 412 -9.84 -0.15 10.91
CA ALA A 412 -9.04 -0.98 11.80
C ALA A 412 -7.66 -1.35 11.25
N ASN A 413 -7.25 -0.77 10.12
CA ASN A 413 -6.03 -1.14 9.43
C ASN A 413 -4.76 -0.62 10.12
N ALA A 414 -4.83 0.53 10.80
CA ALA A 414 -3.64 1.25 11.28
C ALA A 414 -2.79 0.44 12.27
N LEU A 415 -3.40 -0.12 13.33
CA LEU A 415 -2.66 -0.83 14.36
C LEU A 415 -2.03 -2.13 13.81
N PRO A 416 -2.76 -2.99 13.08
CA PRO A 416 -2.16 -4.14 12.41
C PRO A 416 -1.08 -3.79 11.38
N HIS A 417 -1.27 -2.73 10.57
CA HIS A 417 -0.22 -2.22 9.69
C HIS A 417 1.01 -1.81 10.50
N ALA A 418 0.84 -1.17 11.66
CA ALA A 418 1.95 -0.73 12.51
C ALA A 418 2.76 -1.91 13.05
N ILE A 419 2.10 -3.02 13.40
CA ILE A 419 2.76 -4.25 13.83
C ILE A 419 3.69 -4.76 12.72
N GLY A 420 3.16 -4.95 11.50
CA GLY A 420 3.97 -5.38 10.35
C GLY A 420 5.09 -4.40 10.01
N ALA A 421 4.83 -3.10 10.11
CA ALA A 421 5.82 -2.07 9.88
C ALA A 421 6.97 -2.11 10.89
N GLN A 422 6.67 -2.38 12.16
CA GLN A 422 7.67 -2.48 13.23
C GLN A 422 8.53 -3.73 13.08
N PHE A 423 7.95 -4.87 12.68
CA PHE A 423 8.71 -6.08 12.34
C PHE A 423 9.64 -5.85 11.15
N ALA A 424 9.16 -5.15 10.12
CA ALA A 424 9.96 -4.82 8.94
C ALA A 424 11.11 -3.83 9.24
N ASN A 425 10.94 -2.96 10.22
CA ASN A 425 11.93 -1.92 10.57
C ASN A 425 12.06 -1.74 12.11
N PRO A 426 12.71 -2.67 12.83
CA PRO A 426 12.77 -2.62 14.30
C PRO A 426 13.44 -1.37 14.88
N GLY A 427 14.32 -0.71 14.11
CA GLY A 427 15.03 0.51 14.51
C GLY A 427 14.30 1.83 14.18
N ARG A 428 13.19 1.79 13.44
CA ARG A 428 12.44 3.01 13.07
C ARG A 428 11.28 3.23 14.02
N GLN A 429 10.96 4.50 14.27
CA GLN A 429 9.74 4.86 14.99
C GLN A 429 8.52 4.54 14.11
N VAL A 430 7.59 3.74 14.62
CA VAL A 430 6.30 3.45 13.98
C VAL A 430 5.18 4.09 14.78
N ILE A 431 4.30 4.83 14.11
CA ILE A 431 3.22 5.60 14.72
C ILE A 431 1.89 5.16 14.09
N SER A 432 1.01 4.60 14.92
CA SER A 432 -0.36 4.25 14.51
C SER A 432 -1.33 5.38 14.81
N MET A 433 -1.85 6.03 13.77
CA MET A 433 -2.92 7.02 13.86
C MET A 433 -4.29 6.31 13.77
N SER A 434 -4.71 5.75 14.91
CA SER A 434 -5.96 5.00 15.02
C SER A 434 -7.12 5.88 15.47
N GLY A 435 -8.27 5.75 14.81
CA GLY A 435 -9.53 6.20 15.37
C GLY A 435 -9.98 5.24 16.47
N ASP A 436 -10.77 5.71 17.42
CA ASP A 436 -11.35 4.88 18.50
C ASP A 436 -12.19 3.72 17.95
N GLY A 437 -13.01 3.95 16.92
CA GLY A 437 -13.81 2.92 16.27
C GLY A 437 -12.96 1.84 15.60
N GLY A 438 -11.96 2.23 14.79
CA GLY A 438 -11.06 1.29 14.13
C GLY A 438 -10.15 0.56 15.13
N LEU A 439 -9.68 1.26 16.17
CA LEU A 439 -8.98 0.63 17.28
C LEU A 439 -9.89 -0.40 17.97
N GLY A 440 -11.13 -0.05 18.32
CA GLY A 440 -12.07 -0.96 18.97
C GLY A 440 -12.37 -2.25 18.19
N MET A 441 -12.29 -2.21 16.85
CA MET A 441 -12.52 -3.39 16.00
C MET A 441 -11.40 -4.43 16.09
N LEU A 442 -10.12 -4.02 16.11
CA LEU A 442 -8.96 -4.92 16.09
C LEU A 442 -7.93 -4.62 17.19
N VAL A 443 -8.34 -3.99 18.29
CA VAL A 443 -7.50 -3.83 19.48
C VAL A 443 -7.38 -5.17 20.15
N THR A 444 -6.35 -5.92 19.78
CA THR A 444 -5.87 -7.00 20.62
C THR A 444 -4.46 -6.67 21.05
N PRO A 445 -4.19 -6.60 22.37
CA PRO A 445 -2.86 -6.28 22.85
C PRO A 445 -1.86 -7.30 22.28
N PRO A 446 -0.67 -6.85 21.85
CA PRO A 446 0.35 -7.76 21.38
C PRO A 446 0.65 -8.79 22.48
N PRO A 447 1.02 -10.03 22.13
CA PRO A 447 1.43 -11.01 23.12
C PRO A 447 2.53 -10.42 24.01
N ARG A 448 2.38 -10.54 25.34
CA ARG A 448 3.46 -10.22 26.27
C ARG A 448 4.59 -11.22 26.07
N GLU A 449 5.63 -10.86 25.33
CA GLU A 449 6.89 -11.61 25.36
C GLU A 449 7.77 -11.15 26.52
N ARG A 450 8.35 -12.11 27.24
CA ARG A 450 9.38 -11.89 28.26
C ARG A 450 10.68 -11.49 27.54
N GLY A 451 10.87 -10.20 27.27
CA GLY A 451 12.12 -9.71 26.70
C GLY A 451 11.98 -8.43 25.89
N GLY A 452 11.76 -7.31 26.59
CA GLY A 452 12.04 -5.94 26.16
C GLY A 452 12.07 -5.62 24.65
N PHE A 453 10.93 -5.61 23.99
CA PHE A 453 10.69 -4.70 22.87
C PHE A 453 9.94 -3.48 23.39
N SER A 454 10.49 -2.28 23.15
CA SER A 454 9.83 -1.02 23.49
C SER A 454 8.59 -0.88 22.62
N LEU A 455 7.42 -1.14 23.22
CA LEU A 455 6.11 -1.08 22.57
C LEU A 455 5.84 0.26 21.86
N CYS A 456 5.10 0.18 20.76
CA CYS A 456 4.17 1.22 20.31
C CYS A 456 3.47 1.83 21.52
N ARG A 457 3.74 3.10 21.83
CA ARG A 457 2.91 3.86 22.78
C ARG A 457 1.55 4.08 22.13
N VAL A 458 0.62 3.16 22.36
CA VAL A 458 -0.80 3.37 22.06
C VAL A 458 -1.33 4.31 23.15
N GLY A 459 -1.27 5.62 22.89
CA GLY A 459 -1.94 6.62 23.71
C GLY A 459 -3.41 6.64 23.33
N VAL A 460 -4.26 5.96 24.09
CA VAL A 460 -5.71 6.14 23.99
C VAL A 460 -6.07 7.33 24.87
N ALA A 461 -6.44 8.45 24.25
CA ALA A 461 -7.06 9.56 24.97
C ALA A 461 -8.54 9.22 25.19
N THR A 462 -8.86 8.50 26.26
CA THR A 462 -10.23 8.47 26.81
C THR A 462 -10.25 9.37 28.04
N ASP A 463 -10.62 10.63 27.83
CA ASP A 463 -11.13 11.47 28.92
C ASP A 463 -12.57 11.07 29.18
N GLN A 464 -12.82 10.36 30.29
CA GLN A 464 -13.99 10.55 31.15
C GLN A 464 -13.70 10.00 32.55
N PRO A 465 -13.58 10.87 33.58
CA PRO A 465 -13.81 10.46 34.95
C PRO A 465 -15.33 10.47 35.20
N GLY A 466 -15.92 9.28 35.31
CA GLY A 466 -17.25 9.12 35.92
C GLY A 466 -17.16 9.24 37.45
N PRO A 467 -18.29 9.57 38.12
CA PRO A 467 -18.35 10.00 39.51
C PRO A 467 -17.86 9.00 40.56
#